data_AF-A0A831LJD4-F1
#
_entry.id   AF-A0A831LJD4-F1
#
_cell.length_a   1.000
_cell.length_b   1.000
_cell.length_c   1.000
_cell.angle_alpha   90.00
_cell.angle_beta   90.00
_cell.angle_gamma   90.00
#
_symmetry.space_group_name_H-M   'P 1'
#
loop_
_entity.id
_entity.type
_entity.pdbx_description
1 polymer ?
#
loop_
_entity_poly.entity_id
_entity_poly.type
_entity_poly.pdbx_seq_one_letter_code
_entity_poly.pdbx_strand_id
1 'polypeptide(L)' 'MMDDYEETEWGKLAVVYTKSRFLEFVAAGTLACETRRGPFRHFGFNCLNHTIDVASAELPSVRLLRPREPESRMLM' A
#
# COMPACT_ATOMS: atom_id res chain seq x y z
N MET A 1 -16.40 -11.41 -3.26
CA MET A 1 -15.89 -11.06 -4.60
C MET A 1 -15.39 -9.63 -4.50
N MET A 2 -14.17 -9.36 -4.95
CA MET A 2 -13.73 -7.98 -5.18
C MET A 2 -14.56 -7.51 -6.38
N ASP A 3 -15.42 -6.51 -6.20
CA ASP A 3 -16.17 -5.96 -7.32
C ASP A 3 -15.26 -5.08 -8.19
N ASP A 4 -15.65 -4.82 -9.43
CA ASP A 4 -14.83 -4.11 -10.43
C ASP A 4 -14.70 -2.60 -10.14
N TYR A 5 -14.98 -2.17 -8.91
CA TYR A 5 -14.96 -0.76 -8.52
C TYR A 5 -13.54 -0.24 -8.28
N GLU A 6 -12.69 -1.09 -7.70
CA GLU A 6 -11.32 -0.77 -7.33
C GLU A 6 -10.43 -0.82 -8.58
N GLU A 7 -9.75 0.28 -8.90
CA GLU A 7 -8.84 0.34 -10.05
C GLU A 7 -7.40 0.26 -9.57
N THR A 8 -6.67 -0.69 -10.16
CA THR A 8 -5.29 -0.99 -9.77
C THR A 8 -4.32 -0.57 -10.85
N GLU A 9 -3.28 0.19 -10.47
CA GLU A 9 -2.22 0.60 -11.38
C GLU A 9 -1.11 -0.45 -11.44
N TRP A 10 -0.71 -0.98 -10.28
CA TRP A 10 0.46 -1.86 -10.19
C TRP A 10 0.46 -2.77 -8.96
N GLY A 11 1.09 -3.94 -9.10
CA GLY A 11 1.43 -4.84 -7.99
C GLY A 11 0.39 -5.93 -7.67
N LYS A 12 0.72 -6.78 -6.69
CA LYS A 12 -0.13 -7.90 -6.22
C LYS A 12 -0.15 -8.02 -4.69
N LEU A 13 1.03 -7.99 -4.06
CA LEU A 13 1.18 -8.01 -2.61
C LEU A 13 1.30 -6.60 -2.03
N ALA A 14 2.10 -5.75 -2.66
CA ALA A 14 2.04 -4.30 -2.50
C ALA A 14 1.36 -3.76 -3.74
N VAL A 15 0.21 -3.12 -3.55
CA VAL A 15 -0.73 -2.73 -4.61
C VAL A 15 -0.89 -1.22 -4.59
N VAL A 16 -0.86 -0.59 -5.76
CA VAL A 16 -1.16 0.84 -5.94
C VAL A 16 -2.52 0.98 -6.59
N TYR A 17 -3.43 1.68 -5.94
CA TYR A 17 -4.78 1.95 -6.45
C TYR A 17 -4.85 3.37 -6.98
N THR A 18 -5.39 3.52 -8.19
CA THR A 18 -5.74 4.83 -8.79
C THR A 18 -7.11 5.29 -8.34
N LYS A 19 -7.98 4.35 -7.94
CA LYS A 19 -9.32 4.60 -7.41
C LYS A 19 -9.65 3.54 -6.38
N SER A 20 -10.09 3.98 -5.20
CA SER A 20 -10.56 3.08 -4.16
C SER A 20 -11.59 3.70 -3.24
N ARG A 21 -12.50 2.86 -2.71
CA ARG A 21 -13.45 3.29 -1.68
C ARG A 21 -12.75 3.74 -0.41
N PHE A 22 -11.62 3.13 -0.10
CA PHE A 22 -10.77 3.53 1.02
C PHE A 22 -10.31 4.98 0.84
N LEU A 23 -9.79 5.33 -0.34
CA LEU A 23 -9.32 6.68 -0.61
C LEU A 23 -10.47 7.69 -0.57
N GLU A 24 -11.64 7.36 -1.14
CA GLU A 24 -12.83 8.20 -1.06
C GLU A 24 -13.31 8.41 0.37
N PHE A 25 -13.33 7.36 1.18
CA PHE A 25 -13.70 7.44 2.59
C PHE A 25 -12.73 8.33 3.38
N VAL A 26 -11.42 8.14 3.18
CA VAL A 26 -10.39 8.96 3.83
C VAL A 26 -10.50 10.41 3.36
N ALA A 27 -10.70 10.67 2.07
CA ALA A 27 -10.86 12.02 1.52
C ALA A 27 -12.11 12.73 2.06
N ALA A 28 -13.22 12.01 2.24
CA ALA A 28 -14.44 12.58 2.81
C ALA A 28 -14.27 12.99 4.28
N GLY A 29 -13.46 12.26 5.05
CA GLY A 29 -13.24 12.50 6.48
C GLY A 29 -12.00 13.33 6.83
N THR A 30 -11.15 13.68 5.86
CA THR A 30 -9.86 14.33 6.12
C THR A 30 -9.53 15.41 5.07
N LEU A 31 -8.43 16.14 5.29
CA LEU A 31 -7.86 17.04 4.28
C LEU A 31 -6.95 16.30 3.27
N ALA A 32 -7.10 14.99 3.12
CA ALA A 32 -6.43 14.18 2.11
C ALA A 32 -7.05 14.43 0.72
N CYS A 33 -7.03 15.68 0.30
CA CYS A 33 -7.54 16.16 -0.97
C CYS A 33 -6.39 16.72 -1.82
N GLU A 34 -6.57 16.66 -3.15
CA GLU A 34 -5.55 16.96 -4.17
C GLU A 34 -4.86 18.32 -4.00
N THR A 35 -5.49 19.25 -3.28
CA THR A 35 -5.18 20.67 -3.28
C THR A 35 -4.03 21.11 -2.37
N ARG A 36 -3.56 20.28 -1.41
CA ARG A 36 -2.57 20.75 -0.40
C ARG A 36 -1.20 20.06 -0.42
N ARG A 37 -1.05 18.82 -0.91
CA ARG A 37 0.24 18.10 -0.95
C ARG A 37 0.44 17.18 -2.18
N GLY A 38 -0.33 17.37 -3.25
CA GLY A 38 -0.37 16.47 -4.41
C GLY A 38 -1.42 15.35 -4.24
N PRO A 39 -1.72 14.59 -5.30
CA PRO A 39 -2.77 13.57 -5.23
C PRO A 39 -2.36 12.47 -4.24
N PHE A 40 -3.20 12.25 -3.23
CA PHE A 40 -3.04 11.11 -2.33
C PHE A 40 -3.26 9.83 -3.14
N ARG A 41 -2.39 8.85 -2.92
CA ARG A 41 -2.52 7.50 -3.47
C ARG A 41 -2.88 6.53 -2.36
N HIS A 42 -3.60 5.49 -2.74
CA HIS A 42 -3.87 4.35 -1.85
C HIS A 42 -2.89 3.22 -2.16
N PHE A 43 -2.16 2.82 -1.13
CA PHE A 43 -1.27 1.67 -1.14
C PHE A 43 -1.90 0.56 -0.28
N GLY A 44 -2.18 -0.59 -0.89
CA GLY A 44 -2.64 -1.79 -0.17
C GLY A 44 -1.50 -2.79 -0.01
N PHE A 45 -1.28 -3.26 1.21
CA PHE A 45 -0.34 -4.35 1.49
C PHE A 45 -1.12 -5.59 1.90
N ASN A 46 -1.30 -6.51 0.96
CA ASN A 46 -1.96 -7.80 1.18
C ASN A 46 -1.04 -8.70 1.99
N CYS A 47 -1.23 -8.66 3.31
CA CYS A 47 -0.62 -9.60 4.23
C CYS A 47 -1.51 -10.83 4.30
N LEU A 48 -0.93 -12.02 4.47
CA LEU A 48 -1.63 -13.31 4.37
C LEU A 48 -3.04 -13.34 5.00
N ASN A 49 -3.23 -12.68 6.15
CA ASN A 49 -4.48 -12.66 6.91
C ASN A 49 -5.14 -11.27 7.04
N HIS A 50 -4.55 -10.21 6.48
CA HIS A 50 -5.11 -8.85 6.56
C HIS A 50 -4.51 -7.94 5.48
N THR A 51 -5.24 -6.92 5.07
CA THR A 51 -4.69 -5.87 4.22
C THR A 51 -4.37 -4.66 5.07
N ILE A 52 -3.20 -4.06 4.85
CA ILE A 52 -2.85 -2.74 5.40
C ILE A 52 -3.10 -1.72 4.31
N ASP A 53 -4.08 -0.84 4.53
CA ASP A 53 -4.40 0.25 3.62
C ASP A 53 -3.77 1.56 4.10
N VAL A 54 -3.03 2.21 3.19
CA VAL A 54 -2.30 3.44 3.47
C VAL A 54 -2.68 4.51 2.45
N ALA A 55 -3.18 5.65 2.92
CA ALA A 55 -3.36 6.84 2.10
C ALA A 55 -2.15 7.77 2.29
N SER A 56 -1.39 8.04 1.23
CA SER A 56 -0.19 8.89 1.31
C SER A 56 0.06 9.66 0.01
N ALA A 57 0.53 10.89 0.11
CA ALA A 57 1.04 11.66 -1.02
C ALA A 57 2.44 11.18 -1.45
N GLU A 58 3.25 10.73 -0.49
CA GLU A 58 4.61 10.23 -0.70
C GLU A 58 4.63 8.72 -0.90
N LEU A 59 5.62 8.23 -1.66
CA LEU A 59 5.83 6.80 -1.86
C LEU A 59 6.30 6.14 -0.54
N PRO A 60 5.80 4.95 -0.19
CA PRO A 60 6.26 4.23 0.98
C PRO A 60 7.69 3.71 0.78
N SER A 61 8.50 3.80 1.84
CA SER A 61 9.82 3.17 1.90
C SER A 61 9.76 1.82 2.62
N VAL A 62 10.43 0.79 2.11
CA VAL A 62 10.48 -0.55 2.73
C VAL A 62 11.83 -0.75 3.42
N ARG A 63 11.81 -1.24 4.67
CA ARG A 63 13.02 -1.60 5.43
C ARG A 63 12.89 -2.99 6.03
N LEU A 64 13.87 -3.85 5.75
CA LEU A 64 13.97 -5.17 6.36
C LEU A 64 14.53 -5.04 7.79
N LEU A 65 13.71 -5.33 8.80
CA LEU A 65 14.10 -5.17 10.21
C LEU A 65 14.97 -6.33 10.74
N ARG A 66 14.79 -7.54 10.19
CA ARG A 66 15.51 -8.75 10.60
C ARG A 66 15.85 -9.58 9.36
N PRO A 67 16.98 -9.28 8.70
CA PRO A 67 17.47 -10.11 7.61
C PRO A 67 17.73 -11.52 8.15
N ARG A 68 17.27 -12.57 7.45
CA ARG A 68 17.77 -13.91 7.73
C ARG A 68 19.24 -13.93 7.31
N GLU A 69 20.11 -14.47 8.16
CA GLU A 69 21.46 -14.86 7.72
C GLU A 69 21.30 -15.80 6.51
N PRO A 70 22.08 -15.60 5.43
CA PRO A 70 22.03 -16.50 4.29
C PRO A 70 22.41 -17.92 4.73
N GLU A 71 21.65 -18.92 4.29
CA GLU A 71 21.81 -20.33 4.68
C GLU A 71 23.20 -20.91 4.32
N SER A 72 23.97 -20.22 3.49
CA SER A 72 25.32 -20.59 3.05
C SER A 72 26.40 -20.57 4.16
N ARG A 73 26.10 -20.09 5.37
CA ARG A 73 27.03 -20.11 6.51
C ARG A 73 26.91 -21.34 7.42
N MET A 74 25.95 -22.23 7.21
CA MET A 74 25.72 -23.39 8.09
C MET A 74 26.41 -24.68 7.62
N LEU A 75 27.26 -24.60 6.59
CA LEU A 75 27.98 -25.73 5.97
C LEU A 75 29.51 -25.63 6.08
N MET A 76 30.05 -24.81 6.99
CA MET A 76 31.49 -24.76 7.30
C MET A 76 31.78 -25.40 8.65
#